data_AF-A0A3A4PCT1-F1
#
_entry.id   AF-A0A3A4PCT1-F1
#
_cell.length_a   1.000
_cell.length_b   1.000
_cell.length_c   1.000
_cell.angle_alpha   90.00
_cell.angle_beta   90.00
_cell.angle_gamma   90.00
#
_symmetry.space_group_name_H-M   'P 1'
#
loop_
_entity.id
_entity.type
_entity.pdbx_description
1 polymer ?
#
loop_
_entity_poly.entity_id
_entity_poly.type
_entity_poly.pdbx_seq_one_letter_code
_entity_poly.pdbx_strand_id
1 'polypeptide(L)'
;MLENRTWQAIEGTSSCRIYPVERKPDIKSSNSFLIRSADFLLVIDPGADSNQTTQILQAIDDALKNDPCPILILLTHCHHDHFKEMDALFRQDHLHPFLFVHEIGADILMRGDKDQTLSFLYKEPWTSRTADVRLFSAADREHSGEKQITLDHGNLSLPLKTDFFAVGNGKILCRQTIPLGDGDSIEMYPTPGHTPDSISLRVGSILFTGDLLFAANPGIAGAAGWNQEELIHSLHQVSWLLDNVPITICCLGHGSSLPASKAVKIIHQSSLHAEKLKNVAPLDSVRVQFLDEYARGLLEEASELFTVISGRLYSISYHLEKMAEIEEAQTIVTAVDIESIDQFLTEFNHFLASFNQKTGVKMETPMKALQVISKINRTFDDQRLDGLIDKSLLRRLRWLITDFLNVMQGVQDQQLLPALDLNPLLLNFMTRLKDTPFDQREIVDFVNNQDAFLKALIRRIAHHSVFKQTDFILEAEIGLLKVMIDNDRIEDLLTDLFERLAVAGASTIKVKTRQQDNEVYVSIQTEPVMIPERLEPRRIYFARRTLTAFGGEFHKETTTDGVVITLRLPISETWCPL
;
A
#
# COMPACT_ATOMS: atom_id res chain seq x y z
N MET A 1 -14.98 -11.85 -21.37
CA MET A 1 -15.08 -10.91 -20.23
C MET A 1 -16.55 -10.74 -19.95
N LEU A 2 -16.96 -10.69 -18.69
CA LEU A 2 -18.37 -10.54 -18.34
C LEU A 2 -18.83 -9.11 -18.63
N GLU A 3 -20.03 -8.96 -19.17
CA GLU A 3 -20.67 -7.65 -19.29
C GLU A 3 -21.21 -7.23 -17.92
N ASN A 4 -20.72 -6.10 -17.41
CA ASN A 4 -21.12 -5.59 -16.10
C ASN A 4 -22.57 -5.10 -16.15
N ARG A 5 -23.35 -5.38 -15.10
CA ARG A 5 -24.76 -4.98 -14.97
C ARG A 5 -25.67 -5.48 -16.08
N THR A 6 -25.43 -6.71 -16.56
CA THR A 6 -26.25 -7.36 -17.58
C THR A 6 -26.35 -8.85 -17.29
N TRP A 7 -27.58 -9.40 -17.40
CA TRP A 7 -27.84 -10.82 -17.20
C TRP A 7 -27.35 -11.64 -18.40
N GLN A 8 -26.33 -12.47 -18.20
CA GLN A 8 -25.74 -13.33 -19.25
C GLN A 8 -25.62 -14.77 -18.79
N ALA A 9 -25.59 -15.73 -19.72
CA ALA A 9 -25.47 -17.16 -19.40
C ALA A 9 -24.09 -17.49 -18.83
N ILE A 10 -24.02 -18.47 -17.91
CA ILE A 10 -22.77 -19.00 -17.40
C ILE A 10 -22.39 -20.24 -18.22
N GLU A 11 -21.26 -20.18 -18.92
CA GLU A 11 -20.75 -21.34 -19.67
C GLU A 11 -20.48 -22.52 -18.74
N GLY A 12 -20.79 -23.74 -19.21
CA GLY A 12 -20.68 -24.96 -18.41
C GLY A 12 -21.83 -25.17 -17.42
N THR A 13 -22.91 -24.41 -17.55
CA THR A 13 -24.18 -24.63 -16.83
C THR A 13 -25.35 -24.82 -17.79
N SER A 14 -26.40 -25.49 -17.35
CA SER A 14 -27.62 -25.74 -18.12
C SER A 14 -28.53 -24.51 -18.18
N SER A 15 -28.75 -23.85 -17.05
CA SER A 15 -29.72 -22.75 -16.93
C SER A 15 -29.23 -21.53 -16.13
N CYS A 16 -28.03 -21.59 -15.55
CA CYS A 16 -27.54 -20.49 -14.71
C CYS A 16 -27.17 -19.24 -15.53
N ARG A 17 -27.51 -18.07 -14.97
CA ARG A 17 -27.18 -16.74 -15.50
C ARG A 17 -26.55 -15.89 -14.42
N ILE A 18 -25.61 -15.02 -14.80
CA ILE A 18 -24.91 -14.09 -13.90
C ILE A 18 -25.23 -12.63 -14.24
N TYR A 19 -25.35 -11.80 -13.20
CA TYR A 19 -25.39 -10.34 -13.27
C TYR A 19 -24.28 -9.78 -12.37
N PRO A 20 -23.13 -9.39 -12.96
CA PRO A 20 -22.05 -8.76 -12.21
C PRO A 20 -22.41 -7.33 -11.82
N VAL A 21 -21.99 -6.91 -10.63
CA VAL A 21 -21.97 -5.51 -10.20
C VAL A 21 -20.53 -5.16 -9.84
N GLU A 22 -19.67 -5.13 -10.85
CA GLU A 22 -18.26 -4.78 -10.71
C GLU A 22 -18.07 -3.27 -10.55
N ARG A 23 -17.10 -2.91 -9.72
CA ARG A 23 -16.72 -1.53 -9.40
C ARG A 23 -15.30 -1.26 -9.88
N LYS A 24 -14.97 0.02 -10.01
CA LYS A 24 -13.55 0.42 -10.04
C LYS A 24 -12.93 0.03 -8.70
N PRO A 25 -11.67 -0.44 -8.66
CA PRO A 25 -11.02 -0.78 -7.41
C PRO A 25 -11.07 0.40 -6.43
N ASP A 26 -11.77 0.21 -5.32
CA ASP A 26 -11.80 1.11 -4.17
C ASP A 26 -11.80 0.26 -2.89
N ILE A 27 -11.60 0.91 -1.74
CA ILE A 27 -11.54 0.25 -0.42
C ILE A 27 -12.85 0.40 0.38
N LYS A 28 -13.91 0.90 -0.27
CA LYS A 28 -15.18 1.24 0.38
C LYS A 28 -16.18 0.11 0.27
N SER A 29 -16.14 -0.60 -0.85
CA SER A 29 -17.09 -1.67 -1.14
C SER A 29 -16.50 -2.64 -2.14
N SER A 30 -16.79 -3.93 -1.93
CA SER A 30 -16.46 -4.97 -2.88
C SER A 30 -17.40 -4.96 -4.09
N ASN A 31 -17.06 -5.76 -5.09
CA ASN A 31 -17.95 -6.20 -6.15
C ASN A 31 -19.02 -7.13 -5.58
N SER A 32 -20.20 -7.11 -6.21
CA SER A 32 -21.26 -8.07 -5.93
C SER A 32 -21.61 -8.85 -7.18
N PHE A 33 -22.08 -10.09 -7.01
CA PHE A 33 -22.49 -10.93 -8.12
C PHE A 33 -23.81 -11.60 -7.82
N LEU A 34 -24.76 -11.51 -8.75
CA LEU A 34 -26.02 -12.24 -8.64
C LEU A 34 -26.00 -13.41 -9.62
N ILE A 35 -26.48 -14.57 -9.20
CA ILE A 35 -26.61 -15.76 -10.05
C ILE A 35 -28.05 -16.26 -9.96
N ARG A 36 -28.78 -16.22 -11.08
CA ARG A 36 -30.09 -16.86 -11.20
C ARG A 36 -29.89 -18.27 -11.73
N SER A 37 -30.33 -19.26 -10.95
CA SER A 37 -30.40 -20.67 -11.34
C SER A 37 -31.86 -21.09 -11.53
N ALA A 38 -32.15 -22.39 -11.68
CA ALA A 38 -33.53 -22.87 -11.67
C ALA A 38 -34.15 -22.70 -10.27
N ASP A 39 -33.45 -23.19 -9.24
CA ASP A 39 -34.04 -23.31 -7.90
C ASP A 39 -33.82 -22.05 -7.03
N PHE A 40 -32.77 -21.28 -7.29
CA PHE A 40 -32.34 -20.19 -6.40
C PHE A 40 -31.90 -18.92 -7.13
N LEU A 41 -31.90 -17.82 -6.39
CA LEU A 41 -31.15 -16.59 -6.71
C LEU A 41 -30.03 -16.44 -5.68
N LEU A 42 -28.78 -16.50 -6.13
CA LEU A 42 -27.61 -16.29 -5.28
C LEU A 42 -27.21 -14.82 -5.33
N VAL A 43 -26.81 -14.26 -4.18
CA VAL A 43 -26.19 -12.94 -4.06
C VAL A 43 -24.86 -13.12 -3.33
N ILE A 44 -23.76 -12.91 -4.05
CA ILE A 44 -22.40 -13.03 -3.52
C ILE A 44 -21.90 -11.64 -3.16
N ASP A 45 -21.48 -11.46 -1.90
CA ASP A 45 -20.90 -10.23 -1.33
C ASP A 45 -21.71 -8.96 -1.68
N PRO A 46 -22.81 -8.64 -0.97
CA PRO A 46 -23.67 -7.49 -1.27
C PRO A 46 -23.02 -6.11 -1.04
N GLY A 47 -21.73 -6.06 -0.69
CA GLY A 47 -20.93 -4.85 -0.64
C GLY A 47 -21.26 -3.95 0.56
N ALA A 48 -20.84 -2.69 0.45
CA ALA A 48 -20.94 -1.67 1.49
C ALA A 48 -21.35 -0.27 0.99
N ASP A 49 -21.76 -0.16 -0.28
CA ASP A 49 -22.16 1.09 -0.91
C ASP A 49 -23.64 1.09 -1.32
N SER A 50 -24.40 2.06 -0.83
CA SER A 50 -25.85 2.12 -1.00
C SER A 50 -26.32 2.31 -2.46
N ASN A 51 -25.50 2.92 -3.31
CA ASN A 51 -25.82 3.05 -4.74
C ASN A 51 -25.72 1.69 -5.44
N GLN A 52 -24.72 0.88 -5.10
CA GLN A 52 -24.63 -0.52 -5.54
C GLN A 52 -25.79 -1.34 -4.97
N THR A 53 -26.14 -1.17 -3.70
CA THR A 53 -27.31 -1.83 -3.09
C THR A 53 -28.59 -1.59 -3.87
N THR A 54 -28.82 -0.34 -4.31
CA THR A 54 -29.99 0.01 -5.12
C THR A 54 -30.02 -0.76 -6.44
N GLN A 55 -28.86 -0.92 -7.09
CA GLN A 55 -28.74 -1.69 -8.32
C GLN A 55 -28.95 -3.20 -8.10
N ILE A 56 -28.46 -3.72 -6.98
CA ILE A 56 -28.64 -5.12 -6.59
C ILE A 56 -30.13 -5.39 -6.37
N LEU A 57 -30.83 -4.55 -5.60
CA LEU A 57 -32.26 -4.69 -5.36
C LEU A 57 -33.07 -4.68 -6.66
N GLN A 58 -32.76 -3.74 -7.57
CA GLN A 58 -33.41 -3.71 -8.88
C GLN A 58 -33.19 -5.00 -9.68
N ALA A 59 -31.95 -5.51 -9.71
CA ALA A 59 -31.63 -6.75 -10.41
C ALA A 59 -32.30 -7.99 -9.78
N ILE A 60 -32.45 -8.00 -8.44
CA ILE A 60 -33.21 -9.03 -7.71
C ILE A 60 -34.69 -8.98 -8.12
N ASP A 61 -35.33 -7.81 -8.05
CA ASP A 61 -36.74 -7.65 -8.40
C ASP A 61 -37.00 -8.08 -9.86
N ASP A 62 -36.12 -7.68 -10.79
CA ASP A 62 -36.20 -8.07 -12.20
C ASP A 62 -36.08 -9.60 -12.40
N ALA A 63 -35.21 -10.26 -11.62
CA ALA A 63 -35.00 -11.70 -11.70
C ALA A 63 -36.16 -12.52 -11.10
N LEU A 64 -36.85 -11.97 -10.09
CA LEU A 64 -37.93 -12.67 -9.37
C LEU A 64 -39.33 -12.36 -9.90
N LYS A 65 -39.50 -11.30 -10.70
CA LYS A 65 -40.80 -10.73 -11.11
C LYS A 65 -41.83 -11.75 -11.62
N ASN A 66 -41.40 -12.76 -12.38
CA ASN A 66 -42.30 -13.76 -12.98
C ASN A 66 -42.04 -15.19 -12.49
N ASP A 67 -40.99 -15.38 -11.70
CA ASP A 67 -40.50 -16.69 -11.30
C ASP A 67 -39.83 -16.60 -9.92
N PRO A 68 -40.63 -16.51 -8.84
CA PRO A 68 -40.12 -16.34 -7.49
C PRO A 68 -39.37 -17.58 -7.02
N CYS A 69 -38.22 -17.38 -6.39
CA CYS A 69 -37.42 -18.43 -5.78
C CYS A 69 -36.76 -17.93 -4.49
N PRO A 70 -36.27 -18.82 -3.61
CA PRO A 70 -35.48 -18.41 -2.45
C PRO A 70 -34.19 -17.69 -2.85
N ILE A 71 -33.77 -16.74 -2.00
CA ILE A 71 -32.54 -15.97 -2.17
C ILE A 71 -31.49 -16.46 -1.18
N LEU A 72 -30.30 -16.82 -1.68
CA LEU A 72 -29.17 -17.21 -0.85
C LEU A 72 -28.10 -16.11 -0.91
N ILE A 73 -27.81 -15.47 0.22
CA ILE A 73 -26.70 -14.53 0.34
C ILE A 73 -25.47 -15.32 0.78
N LEU A 74 -24.42 -15.33 -0.03
CA LEU A 74 -23.14 -15.98 0.29
C LEU A 74 -22.07 -14.91 0.49
N LEU A 75 -21.34 -15.01 1.60
CA LEU A 75 -20.17 -14.18 1.82
C LEU A 75 -18.90 -14.96 1.47
N THR A 76 -18.02 -14.37 0.68
CA THR A 76 -16.67 -14.92 0.45
C THR A 76 -15.83 -14.82 1.72
N HIS A 77 -16.01 -13.75 2.50
CA HIS A 77 -15.46 -13.57 3.84
C HIS A 77 -16.14 -12.38 4.54
N CYS A 78 -15.86 -12.20 5.84
CA CYS A 78 -16.51 -11.21 6.69
C CYS A 78 -15.71 -9.92 6.89
N HIS A 79 -15.09 -9.35 5.85
CA HIS A 79 -14.67 -7.95 5.89
C HIS A 79 -15.85 -7.02 5.58
N HIS A 80 -15.88 -5.86 6.25
CA HIS A 80 -17.03 -4.95 6.28
C HIS A 80 -17.45 -4.45 4.89
N ASP A 81 -16.50 -4.24 3.98
CA ASP A 81 -16.73 -3.86 2.59
C ASP A 81 -17.48 -4.90 1.75
N HIS A 82 -17.56 -6.15 2.21
CA HIS A 82 -18.26 -7.24 1.50
C HIS A 82 -19.71 -7.40 1.91
N PHE A 83 -20.11 -6.90 3.09
CA PHE A 83 -21.43 -7.20 3.64
C PHE A 83 -22.15 -6.04 4.33
N LYS A 84 -21.53 -4.87 4.55
CA LYS A 84 -22.14 -3.77 5.33
C LYS A 84 -23.57 -3.46 4.90
N GLU A 85 -23.84 -3.43 3.59
CA GLU A 85 -25.15 -3.06 3.06
C GLU A 85 -26.12 -4.25 2.92
N MET A 86 -25.71 -5.45 3.33
CA MET A 86 -26.55 -6.65 3.32
C MET A 86 -27.89 -6.45 4.05
N ASP A 87 -27.91 -5.70 5.16
CA ASP A 87 -29.13 -5.42 5.93
C ASP A 87 -30.21 -4.69 5.12
N ALA A 88 -29.84 -4.00 4.04
CA ALA A 88 -30.80 -3.39 3.14
C ALA A 88 -31.64 -4.42 2.38
N LEU A 89 -31.09 -5.60 2.10
CA LEU A 89 -31.81 -6.73 1.47
C LEU A 89 -32.78 -7.36 2.48
N PHE A 90 -32.35 -7.56 3.73
CA PHE A 90 -33.19 -8.12 4.79
C PHE A 90 -34.35 -7.21 5.21
N ARG A 91 -34.25 -5.90 4.98
CA ARG A 91 -35.34 -4.94 5.22
C ARG A 91 -36.44 -4.97 4.15
N GLN A 92 -36.25 -5.70 3.06
CA GLN A 92 -37.29 -5.87 2.05
C GLN A 92 -38.22 -7.01 2.47
N ASP A 93 -39.44 -6.64 2.87
CA ASP A 93 -40.44 -7.60 3.38
C ASP A 93 -40.77 -8.73 2.38
N HIS A 94 -40.56 -8.54 1.07
CA HIS A 94 -40.87 -9.54 0.06
C HIS A 94 -39.70 -10.48 -0.32
N LEU A 95 -38.48 -10.23 0.16
CA LEU A 95 -37.29 -10.96 -0.30
C LEU A 95 -36.89 -12.15 0.58
N HIS A 96 -37.08 -12.06 1.89
CA HIS A 96 -36.73 -13.10 2.89
C HIS A 96 -35.46 -13.92 2.57
N PRO A 97 -34.28 -13.28 2.44
CA PRO A 97 -33.05 -13.99 2.06
C PRO A 97 -32.48 -14.83 3.21
N PHE A 98 -31.71 -15.86 2.86
CA PHE A 98 -30.97 -16.72 3.80
C PHE A 98 -29.46 -16.47 3.70
N LEU A 99 -28.78 -16.27 4.83
CA LEU A 99 -27.36 -15.96 4.91
C LEU A 99 -26.49 -17.20 5.13
N PHE A 100 -25.57 -17.44 4.19
CA PHE A 100 -24.59 -18.51 4.19
C PHE A 100 -23.19 -17.93 4.38
N VAL A 101 -22.51 -18.37 5.44
CA VAL A 101 -21.18 -17.87 5.82
C VAL A 101 -20.34 -19.02 6.33
N HIS A 102 -19.03 -18.99 6.07
CA HIS A 102 -18.09 -19.90 6.72
C HIS A 102 -18.23 -19.83 8.27
N GLU A 103 -18.12 -20.96 8.97
CA GLU A 103 -18.38 -21.06 10.42
C GLU A 103 -17.62 -20.01 11.25
N ILE A 104 -16.33 -19.79 10.95
CA ILE A 104 -15.50 -18.76 11.61
C ILE A 104 -16.06 -17.35 11.36
N GLY A 105 -16.46 -17.06 10.12
CA GLY A 105 -17.06 -15.78 9.73
C GLY A 105 -18.41 -15.56 10.41
N ALA A 106 -19.22 -16.61 10.55
CA ALA A 106 -20.49 -16.56 11.27
C ALA A 106 -20.30 -16.18 12.76
N ASP A 107 -19.24 -16.70 13.41
CA ASP A 107 -18.89 -16.32 14.78
C ASP A 107 -18.40 -14.87 14.88
N ILE A 108 -17.60 -14.42 13.91
CA ILE A 108 -17.12 -13.02 13.80
C ILE A 108 -18.31 -12.06 13.68
N LEU A 109 -19.24 -12.33 12.76
CA LEU A 109 -20.45 -11.51 12.55
C LEU A 109 -21.37 -11.50 13.77
N MET A 110 -21.54 -12.65 14.43
CA MET A 110 -22.39 -12.76 15.61
C MET A 110 -21.83 -11.96 16.80
N ARG A 111 -20.50 -11.90 16.94
CA ARG A 111 -19.84 -11.14 18.02
C ARG A 111 -19.68 -9.65 17.72
N GLY A 112 -19.83 -9.24 16.46
CA GLY A 112 -19.54 -7.86 16.05
C GLY A 112 -18.06 -7.52 16.18
N ASP A 113 -17.17 -8.46 15.89
CA ASP A 113 -15.72 -8.26 16.06
C ASP A 113 -15.22 -7.20 15.08
N LYS A 114 -14.94 -6.00 15.60
CA LYS A 114 -14.58 -4.83 14.79
C LYS A 114 -13.22 -4.98 14.08
N ASP A 115 -12.32 -5.77 14.65
CA ASP A 115 -10.96 -5.90 14.15
C ASP A 115 -10.95 -6.95 13.03
N GLN A 116 -11.56 -8.12 13.26
CA GLN A 116 -11.70 -9.17 12.24
C GLN A 116 -12.59 -8.74 11.07
N THR A 117 -13.59 -7.88 11.30
CA THR A 117 -14.40 -7.32 10.21
C THR A 117 -13.76 -6.10 9.53
N LEU A 118 -12.65 -5.59 10.07
CA LEU A 118 -12.07 -4.28 9.69
C LEU A 118 -13.06 -3.11 9.79
N SER A 119 -14.18 -3.25 10.51
CA SER A 119 -15.17 -2.18 10.64
C SER A 119 -14.65 -0.97 11.41
N PHE A 120 -13.53 -1.09 12.15
CA PHE A 120 -12.84 0.05 12.78
C PHE A 120 -12.29 1.09 11.77
N LEU A 121 -12.13 0.70 10.50
CA LEU A 121 -11.78 1.59 9.39
C LEU A 121 -12.93 2.52 9.01
N TYR A 122 -14.15 2.11 9.36
CA TYR A 122 -15.40 2.81 9.12
C TYR A 122 -15.83 3.57 10.37
N LYS A 123 -16.77 4.51 10.21
CA LYS A 123 -17.31 5.31 11.32
C LYS A 123 -18.48 4.66 12.02
N GLU A 124 -19.26 3.92 11.26
CA GLU A 124 -20.43 3.22 11.75
C GLU A 124 -19.98 1.82 12.18
N PRO A 125 -20.01 1.50 13.47
CA PRO A 125 -19.67 0.16 13.92
C PRO A 125 -20.74 -0.81 13.42
N TRP A 126 -20.32 -1.97 12.94
CA TRP A 126 -21.22 -3.11 12.79
C TRP A 126 -21.59 -3.64 14.18
N THR A 127 -22.85 -4.03 14.38
CA THR A 127 -23.35 -4.53 15.67
C THR A 127 -23.22 -6.04 15.76
N SER A 128 -24.12 -6.80 15.14
CA SER A 128 -24.04 -8.25 15.05
C SER A 128 -25.07 -8.81 14.08
N ARG A 129 -24.79 -10.00 13.55
CA ARG A 129 -25.77 -10.78 12.76
C ARG A 129 -25.48 -12.26 12.85
N THR A 130 -26.55 -13.05 12.93
CA THR A 130 -26.48 -14.50 12.89
C THR A 130 -26.59 -14.98 11.44
N ALA A 131 -25.71 -15.90 11.05
CA ALA A 131 -25.84 -16.61 9.78
C ALA A 131 -26.89 -17.73 9.91
N ASP A 132 -27.70 -17.90 8.88
CA ASP A 132 -28.71 -18.96 8.81
C ASP A 132 -28.07 -20.32 8.55
N VAL A 133 -27.01 -20.34 7.73
CA VAL A 133 -26.21 -21.54 7.43
C VAL A 133 -24.73 -21.27 7.68
N ARG A 134 -24.12 -22.15 8.47
CA ARG A 134 -22.68 -22.19 8.75
C ARG A 134 -22.01 -23.19 7.82
N LEU A 135 -21.30 -22.69 6.82
CA LEU A 135 -20.50 -23.49 5.89
C LEU A 135 -19.22 -23.99 6.57
N PHE A 136 -18.72 -25.14 6.12
CA PHE A 136 -17.48 -25.75 6.59
C PHE A 136 -17.38 -25.85 8.12
N SER A 137 -18.40 -26.43 8.76
CA SER A 137 -18.33 -26.63 10.21
C SER A 137 -17.13 -27.50 10.58
N ALA A 138 -16.69 -27.47 11.84
CA ALA A 138 -15.60 -28.33 12.33
C ALA A 138 -15.81 -29.80 11.91
N ALA A 139 -17.04 -30.30 11.99
CA ALA A 139 -17.38 -31.65 11.55
C ALA A 139 -17.30 -31.85 10.02
N ASP A 140 -17.69 -30.84 9.22
CA ASP A 140 -17.56 -30.89 7.75
C ASP A 140 -16.11 -30.99 7.31
N ARG A 141 -15.21 -30.29 7.99
CA ARG A 141 -13.79 -30.24 7.62
C ARG A 141 -13.02 -31.52 7.94
N GLU A 142 -13.61 -32.44 8.69
CA GLU A 142 -13.00 -33.71 9.06
C GLU A 142 -13.59 -34.91 8.30
N HIS A 143 -14.84 -34.82 7.84
CA HIS A 143 -15.57 -35.98 7.31
C HIS A 143 -16.33 -35.64 6.02
N SER A 144 -16.27 -36.54 5.04
CA SER A 144 -17.19 -36.49 3.90
C SER A 144 -18.60 -36.84 4.35
N GLY A 145 -19.60 -36.22 3.73
CA GLY A 145 -21.00 -36.50 4.06
C GLY A 145 -21.95 -35.58 3.31
N GLU A 146 -23.24 -35.81 3.52
CA GLU A 146 -24.30 -34.96 3.00
C GLU A 146 -25.26 -34.65 4.14
N LYS A 147 -25.67 -33.39 4.25
CA LYS A 147 -26.60 -32.90 5.27
C LYS A 147 -27.79 -32.27 4.56
N GLN A 148 -29.00 -32.56 5.02
CA GLN A 148 -30.18 -31.81 4.59
C GLN A 148 -30.28 -30.52 5.43
N ILE A 149 -30.26 -29.37 4.77
CA ILE A 149 -30.54 -28.07 5.36
C ILE A 149 -32.03 -27.78 5.16
N THR A 150 -32.76 -27.53 6.25
CA THR A 150 -34.16 -27.12 6.22
C THR A 150 -34.34 -25.90 7.11
N LEU A 151 -34.73 -24.77 6.52
CA LEU A 151 -34.93 -23.50 7.22
C LEU A 151 -36.34 -22.96 7.01
N ASP A 152 -36.75 -22.04 7.89
CA ASP A 152 -38.03 -21.32 7.85
C ASP A 152 -39.22 -22.22 7.53
N HIS A 153 -39.46 -23.20 8.40
CA HIS A 153 -40.57 -24.17 8.28
C HIS A 153 -40.60 -24.97 6.96
N GLY A 154 -39.48 -25.06 6.25
CA GLY A 154 -39.37 -25.77 4.96
C GLY A 154 -39.40 -24.86 3.74
N ASN A 155 -39.45 -23.53 3.91
CA ASN A 155 -39.34 -22.57 2.82
C ASN A 155 -37.99 -22.63 2.11
N LEU A 156 -36.94 -23.07 2.81
CA LEU A 156 -35.70 -23.52 2.20
C LEU A 156 -35.43 -24.97 2.57
N SER A 157 -35.18 -25.81 1.57
CA SER A 157 -34.74 -27.18 1.75
C SER A 157 -33.73 -27.56 0.67
N LEU A 158 -32.49 -27.85 1.05
CA LEU A 158 -31.43 -28.23 0.12
C LEU A 158 -30.42 -29.20 0.76
N PRO A 159 -29.81 -30.10 -0.02
CA PRO A 159 -28.67 -30.87 0.45
C PRO A 159 -27.40 -30.01 0.39
N LEU A 160 -26.57 -30.13 1.43
CA LEU A 160 -25.20 -29.62 1.49
C LEU A 160 -24.26 -30.81 1.57
N LYS A 161 -23.52 -31.06 0.50
CA LYS A 161 -22.56 -32.16 0.41
C LYS A 161 -21.16 -31.67 0.68
N THR A 162 -20.41 -32.37 1.52
CA THR A 162 -18.98 -32.17 1.76
C THR A 162 -18.19 -33.38 1.25
N ASP A 163 -17.16 -33.13 0.43
CA ASP A 163 -16.25 -34.17 -0.07
C ASP A 163 -14.80 -33.68 -0.14
N PHE A 164 -13.88 -34.64 -0.19
CA PHE A 164 -12.43 -34.40 -0.21
C PHE A 164 -11.79 -35.11 -1.39
N PHE A 165 -10.87 -34.45 -2.08
CA PHE A 165 -10.15 -35.06 -3.20
C PHE A 165 -8.69 -34.63 -3.25
N ALA A 166 -7.86 -35.55 -3.74
CA ALA A 166 -6.40 -35.35 -3.82
C ALA A 166 -6.04 -34.45 -5.00
N VAL A 167 -5.14 -33.48 -4.75
CA VAL A 167 -4.66 -32.52 -5.77
C VAL A 167 -3.17 -32.63 -6.06
N GLY A 168 -2.58 -33.79 -5.74
CA GLY A 168 -1.16 -34.08 -5.91
C GLY A 168 -0.30 -33.65 -4.71
N ASN A 169 0.94 -34.16 -4.64
CA ASN A 169 1.90 -33.90 -3.56
C ASN A 169 1.34 -34.12 -2.14
N GLY A 170 0.44 -35.08 -1.98
CA GLY A 170 -0.21 -35.39 -0.69
C GLY A 170 -1.20 -34.33 -0.19
N LYS A 171 -1.53 -33.30 -1.01
CA LYS A 171 -2.52 -32.27 -0.66
C LYS A 171 -3.94 -32.74 -0.97
N ILE A 172 -4.87 -32.31 -0.13
CA ILE A 172 -6.30 -32.61 -0.23
C ILE A 172 -7.06 -31.29 -0.27
N LEU A 173 -8.01 -31.17 -1.20
CA LEU A 173 -9.01 -30.10 -1.18
C LEU A 173 -10.29 -30.59 -0.53
N CYS A 174 -10.88 -29.73 0.29
CA CYS A 174 -12.25 -29.86 0.78
C CYS A 174 -13.17 -29.07 -0.15
N ARG A 175 -14.32 -29.64 -0.50
CA ARG A 175 -15.36 -28.98 -1.28
C ARG A 175 -16.71 -29.16 -0.60
N GLN A 176 -17.47 -28.07 -0.53
CA GLN A 176 -18.90 -28.13 -0.28
C GLN A 176 -19.69 -27.85 -1.56
N THR A 177 -20.79 -28.57 -1.77
CA THR A 177 -21.61 -28.44 -2.98
C THR A 177 -23.08 -28.29 -2.62
N ILE A 178 -23.76 -27.33 -3.26
CA ILE A 178 -25.21 -27.13 -3.22
C ILE A 178 -25.75 -27.25 -4.66
N PRO A 179 -26.72 -28.13 -4.93
CA PRO A 179 -27.40 -28.18 -6.22
C PRO A 179 -28.19 -26.90 -6.50
N LEU A 180 -28.22 -26.46 -7.76
CA LEU A 180 -28.90 -25.25 -8.22
C LEU A 180 -30.10 -25.55 -9.15
N GLY A 181 -30.44 -26.82 -9.32
CA GLY A 181 -31.43 -27.32 -10.28
C GLY A 181 -30.84 -27.59 -11.66
N ASP A 182 -31.56 -28.31 -12.52
CA ASP A 182 -31.16 -28.68 -13.89
C ASP A 182 -29.77 -29.34 -14.05
N GLY A 183 -29.28 -29.99 -12.99
CA GLY A 183 -27.95 -30.61 -12.95
C GLY A 183 -26.81 -29.61 -12.68
N ASP A 184 -27.12 -28.33 -12.49
CA ASP A 184 -26.16 -27.30 -12.09
C ASP A 184 -25.91 -27.34 -10.57
N SER A 185 -24.75 -26.81 -10.16
CA SER A 185 -24.39 -26.70 -8.75
C SER A 185 -23.45 -25.52 -8.49
N ILE A 186 -23.47 -25.01 -7.27
CA ILE A 186 -22.40 -24.17 -6.72
C ILE A 186 -21.47 -25.03 -5.89
N GLU A 187 -20.17 -24.91 -6.18
CA GLU A 187 -19.09 -25.51 -5.42
C GLU A 187 -18.38 -24.45 -4.59
N MET A 188 -17.97 -24.80 -3.39
CA MET A 188 -17.36 -23.89 -2.43
C MET A 188 -16.08 -24.53 -1.92
N TYR A 189 -15.02 -23.74 -1.80
CA TYR A 189 -13.68 -24.18 -1.40
C TYR A 189 -13.16 -23.26 -0.29
N PRO A 190 -12.70 -23.79 0.86
CA PRO A 190 -12.06 -22.96 1.86
C PRO A 190 -10.71 -22.47 1.33
N THR A 191 -10.49 -21.16 1.37
CA THR A 191 -9.27 -20.51 0.88
C THR A 191 -8.77 -19.47 1.89
N PRO A 192 -8.41 -19.91 3.12
CA PRO A 192 -7.96 -19.01 4.18
C PRO A 192 -6.64 -18.31 3.85
N GLY A 193 -6.30 -17.27 4.60
CA GLY A 193 -5.03 -16.56 4.52
C GLY A 193 -5.19 -15.06 4.31
N HIS A 194 -6.16 -14.63 3.50
CA HIS A 194 -6.63 -13.24 3.54
C HIS A 194 -7.35 -12.99 4.88
N THR A 195 -8.32 -13.87 5.17
CA THR A 195 -8.97 -14.05 6.47
C THR A 195 -9.10 -15.56 6.74
N PRO A 196 -9.32 -15.99 7.99
CA PRO A 196 -9.51 -17.40 8.31
C PRO A 196 -10.84 -17.97 7.79
N ASP A 197 -11.81 -17.11 7.46
CA ASP A 197 -13.13 -17.47 6.95
C ASP A 197 -13.28 -17.33 5.42
N SER A 198 -12.19 -16.99 4.73
CA SER A 198 -12.17 -16.82 3.28
C SER A 198 -12.54 -18.11 2.53
N ILE A 199 -13.46 -18.00 1.58
CA ILE A 199 -13.86 -19.07 0.66
C ILE A 199 -13.84 -18.59 -0.80
N SER A 200 -13.57 -19.53 -1.70
CA SER A 200 -13.78 -19.36 -3.14
C SER A 200 -15.02 -20.14 -3.59
N LEU A 201 -15.76 -19.60 -4.55
CA LEU A 201 -17.03 -20.17 -5.04
C LEU A 201 -16.91 -20.46 -6.54
N ARG A 202 -17.46 -21.57 -7.03
CA ARG A 202 -17.48 -21.90 -8.47
C ARG A 202 -18.89 -22.22 -8.94
N VAL A 203 -19.29 -21.63 -10.07
CA VAL A 203 -20.50 -21.97 -10.82
C VAL A 203 -20.12 -22.06 -12.30
N GLY A 204 -20.28 -23.24 -12.90
CA GLY A 204 -19.83 -23.48 -14.28
C GLY A 204 -18.36 -23.10 -14.49
N SER A 205 -18.09 -22.30 -15.51
CA SER A 205 -16.74 -21.83 -15.85
C SER A 205 -16.25 -20.60 -15.07
N ILE A 206 -17.00 -20.13 -14.07
CA ILE A 206 -16.67 -18.93 -13.30
C ILE A 206 -16.23 -19.30 -11.89
N LEU A 207 -15.11 -18.72 -11.45
CA LEU A 207 -14.60 -18.82 -10.07
C LEU A 207 -14.63 -17.44 -9.39
N PHE A 208 -15.30 -17.31 -8.26
CA PHE A 208 -15.24 -16.15 -7.38
C PHE A 208 -14.17 -16.38 -6.33
N THR A 209 -13.15 -15.54 -6.30
CA THR A 209 -11.96 -15.73 -5.45
C THR A 209 -11.96 -14.87 -4.20
N GLY A 210 -12.97 -14.01 -4.02
CA GLY A 210 -12.92 -12.91 -3.06
C GLY A 210 -11.62 -12.10 -3.23
N ASP A 211 -10.95 -11.84 -2.12
CA ASP A 211 -9.75 -10.99 -2.04
C ASP A 211 -8.43 -11.75 -2.06
N LEU A 212 -8.49 -13.07 -2.25
CA LEU A 212 -7.34 -13.96 -2.15
C LEU A 212 -6.15 -13.53 -3.04
N LEU A 213 -6.42 -13.12 -4.28
CA LEU A 213 -5.38 -12.83 -5.29
C LEU A 213 -4.52 -11.61 -4.96
N PHE A 214 -4.99 -10.73 -4.07
CA PHE A 214 -4.33 -9.48 -3.71
C PHE A 214 -4.03 -9.37 -2.21
N ALA A 215 -4.21 -10.46 -1.47
CA ALA A 215 -4.03 -10.50 -0.02
C ALA A 215 -2.59 -10.22 0.43
N ALA A 216 -1.60 -10.28 -0.46
CA ALA A 216 -0.21 -9.93 -0.16
C ALA A 216 0.10 -8.42 -0.36
N ASN A 217 -0.84 -7.63 -0.91
CA ASN A 217 -0.58 -6.22 -1.23
C ASN A 217 -0.33 -5.37 0.03
N PRO A 218 0.44 -4.27 -0.10
CA PRO A 218 0.59 -3.30 0.98
C PRO A 218 -0.76 -2.76 1.44
N GLY A 219 -0.93 -2.59 2.75
CA GLY A 219 -2.20 -2.17 3.35
C GLY A 219 -3.26 -3.29 3.49
N ILE A 220 -2.97 -4.52 3.05
CA ILE A 220 -3.82 -5.71 3.28
C ILE A 220 -3.11 -6.71 4.20
N ALA A 221 -1.86 -7.03 3.90
CA ALA A 221 -1.07 -7.91 4.76
C ALA A 221 -0.93 -7.31 6.18
N GLY A 222 -1.12 -8.17 7.18
CA GLY A 222 -1.15 -7.77 8.60
C GLY A 222 -2.54 -7.36 9.10
N ALA A 223 -3.58 -7.34 8.26
CA ALA A 223 -4.97 -7.26 8.74
C ALA A 223 -5.29 -8.38 9.74
N ALA A 224 -6.26 -8.15 10.63
CA ALA A 224 -6.68 -9.16 11.59
C ALA A 224 -7.13 -10.44 10.87
N GLY A 225 -6.62 -11.60 11.30
CA GLY A 225 -6.91 -12.89 10.67
C GLY A 225 -6.06 -13.20 9.43
N TRP A 226 -5.24 -12.27 8.94
CA TRP A 226 -4.32 -12.55 7.83
C TRP A 226 -3.25 -13.57 8.23
N ASN A 227 -2.98 -14.54 7.37
CA ASN A 227 -1.98 -15.58 7.60
C ASN A 227 -1.18 -15.90 6.34
N GLN A 228 0.15 -15.78 6.44
CA GLN A 228 1.09 -15.96 5.33
C GLN A 228 1.07 -17.40 4.78
N GLU A 229 1.16 -18.41 5.66
CA GLU A 229 1.29 -19.81 5.27
C GLU A 229 -0.01 -20.31 4.63
N GLU A 230 -1.15 -19.97 5.24
CA GLU A 230 -2.47 -20.29 4.69
C GLU A 230 -2.70 -19.58 3.35
N LEU A 231 -2.29 -18.32 3.21
CA LEU A 231 -2.40 -17.59 1.95
C LEU A 231 -1.63 -18.30 0.83
N ILE A 232 -0.36 -18.67 1.07
CA ILE A 232 0.45 -19.39 0.08
C ILE A 232 -0.19 -20.75 -0.25
N HIS A 233 -0.74 -21.43 0.75
CA HIS A 233 -1.45 -22.69 0.54
C HIS A 233 -2.67 -22.50 -0.36
N SER A 234 -3.56 -21.56 -0.04
CA SER A 234 -4.77 -21.24 -0.78
C SER A 234 -4.49 -20.77 -2.21
N LEU A 235 -3.44 -19.98 -2.41
CA LEU A 235 -2.97 -19.57 -3.74
C LEU A 235 -2.58 -20.79 -4.60
N HIS A 236 -1.87 -21.78 -4.03
CA HIS A 236 -1.55 -23.01 -4.73
C HIS A 236 -2.79 -23.88 -5.03
N GLN A 237 -3.76 -23.92 -4.11
CA GLN A 237 -5.03 -24.62 -4.30
C GLN A 237 -5.83 -24.02 -5.46
N VAL A 238 -5.97 -22.69 -5.49
CA VAL A 238 -6.69 -22.00 -6.58
C VAL A 238 -5.95 -22.15 -7.90
N SER A 239 -4.60 -22.09 -7.92
CA SER A 239 -3.83 -22.38 -9.13
C SER A 239 -4.16 -23.78 -9.68
N TRP A 240 -4.21 -24.78 -8.79
CA TRP A 240 -4.57 -26.14 -9.18
C TRP A 240 -5.98 -26.22 -9.78
N LEU A 241 -6.96 -25.52 -9.18
CA LEU A 241 -8.32 -25.47 -9.73
C LEU A 241 -8.33 -24.88 -11.14
N LEU A 242 -7.61 -23.79 -11.37
CA LEU A 242 -7.53 -23.15 -12.69
C LEU A 242 -6.88 -24.03 -13.76
N ASP A 243 -5.98 -24.93 -13.36
CA ASP A 243 -5.29 -25.85 -14.28
C ASP A 243 -6.08 -27.13 -14.57
N ASN A 244 -6.96 -27.57 -13.65
CA ASN A 244 -7.59 -28.91 -13.71
C ASN A 244 -9.12 -28.90 -13.84
N VAL A 245 -9.75 -27.75 -13.61
CA VAL A 245 -11.21 -27.56 -13.69
C VAL A 245 -11.49 -26.58 -14.82
N PRO A 246 -12.57 -26.73 -15.62
CA PRO A 246 -12.84 -25.87 -16.77
C PRO A 246 -13.30 -24.47 -16.35
N ILE A 247 -12.39 -23.67 -15.78
CA ILE A 247 -12.61 -22.29 -15.33
C ILE A 247 -12.00 -21.36 -16.37
N THR A 248 -12.79 -20.42 -16.88
CA THR A 248 -12.36 -19.45 -17.90
C THR A 248 -12.23 -18.04 -17.35
N ILE A 249 -12.98 -17.71 -16.29
CA ILE A 249 -13.05 -16.38 -15.69
C ILE A 249 -12.94 -16.46 -14.17
N CYS A 250 -12.13 -15.57 -13.59
CA CYS A 250 -12.05 -15.31 -12.16
C CYS A 250 -12.71 -13.96 -11.83
N CYS A 251 -13.73 -13.99 -10.98
CA CYS A 251 -14.39 -12.83 -10.40
C CYS A 251 -13.73 -12.49 -9.06
N LEU A 252 -13.30 -11.23 -8.91
CA LEU A 252 -12.55 -10.77 -7.76
C LEU A 252 -13.46 -10.02 -6.80
N GLY A 253 -13.08 -9.92 -5.52
CA GLY A 253 -13.76 -9.04 -4.58
C GLY A 253 -13.58 -7.57 -4.94
N HIS A 254 -12.42 -7.16 -5.46
CA HIS A 254 -12.18 -5.79 -5.93
C HIS A 254 -11.56 -5.74 -7.32
N GLY A 255 -12.07 -4.81 -8.15
CA GLY A 255 -11.63 -4.60 -9.53
C GLY A 255 -12.30 -5.54 -10.54
N SER A 256 -11.89 -5.44 -11.81
CA SER A 256 -12.55 -6.21 -12.88
C SER A 256 -12.22 -7.69 -12.84
N SER A 257 -13.17 -8.53 -13.25
CA SER A 257 -12.93 -9.95 -13.52
C SER A 257 -11.80 -10.17 -14.52
N LEU A 258 -11.14 -11.32 -14.40
CA LEU A 258 -9.93 -11.65 -15.14
C LEU A 258 -10.08 -12.99 -15.86
N PRO A 259 -9.48 -13.16 -17.04
CA PRO A 259 -9.31 -14.49 -17.62
C PRO A 259 -8.48 -15.38 -16.68
N ALA A 260 -8.79 -16.67 -16.61
CA ALA A 260 -8.07 -17.65 -15.79
C ALA A 260 -6.54 -17.62 -16.02
N SER A 261 -6.11 -17.48 -17.28
CA SER A 261 -4.69 -17.38 -17.64
C SER A 261 -3.96 -16.17 -17.05
N LYS A 262 -4.68 -15.06 -16.80
CA LYS A 262 -4.14 -13.89 -16.11
C LYS A 262 -4.17 -14.06 -14.60
N ALA A 263 -5.21 -14.70 -14.06
CA ALA A 263 -5.29 -15.04 -12.64
C ALA A 263 -4.12 -15.93 -12.20
N VAL A 264 -3.74 -16.95 -12.97
CA VAL A 264 -2.56 -17.80 -12.69
C VAL A 264 -1.27 -16.98 -12.54
N LYS A 265 -1.05 -15.98 -13.42
CA LYS A 265 0.13 -15.09 -13.33
C LYS A 265 0.12 -14.26 -12.06
N ILE A 266 -1.04 -13.73 -11.67
CA ILE A 266 -1.20 -12.94 -10.44
C ILE A 266 -0.98 -13.83 -9.22
N ILE A 267 -1.53 -15.05 -9.21
CA ILE A 267 -1.35 -16.02 -8.13
C ILE A 267 0.14 -16.31 -7.91
N HIS A 268 0.89 -16.57 -8.98
CA HIS A 268 2.33 -16.78 -8.90
C HIS A 268 3.08 -15.57 -8.33
N GLN A 269 2.74 -14.36 -8.79
CA GLN A 269 3.34 -13.11 -8.27
C GLN A 269 2.99 -12.87 -6.79
N SER A 270 1.72 -13.10 -6.43
CA SER A 270 1.23 -12.95 -5.06
C SER A 270 1.88 -13.97 -4.12
N SER A 271 2.11 -15.20 -4.58
CA SER A 271 2.82 -16.23 -3.82
C SER A 271 4.27 -15.83 -3.54
N LEU A 272 5.03 -15.44 -4.58
CA LEU A 272 6.40 -14.94 -4.43
C LEU A 272 6.51 -13.69 -3.55
N HIS A 273 5.49 -12.83 -3.58
CA HIS A 273 5.45 -11.66 -2.71
C HIS A 273 5.14 -12.06 -1.27
N ALA A 274 4.14 -12.91 -1.06
CA ALA A 274 3.76 -13.43 0.24
C ALA A 274 4.93 -14.12 0.95
N GLU A 275 5.79 -14.86 0.25
CA GLU A 275 7.01 -15.48 0.82
C GLU A 275 7.96 -14.49 1.51
N LYS A 276 7.97 -13.22 1.08
CA LYS A 276 8.80 -12.15 1.64
C LYS A 276 8.17 -11.46 2.84
N LEU A 277 6.87 -11.67 3.08
CA LEU A 277 6.09 -11.01 4.13
C LEU A 277 6.22 -11.75 5.47
N LYS A 278 7.43 -11.77 6.01
CA LYS A 278 7.70 -12.31 7.34
C LYS A 278 7.62 -11.19 8.38
N ASN A 279 7.10 -11.50 9.57
CA ASN A 279 7.00 -10.55 10.68
C ASN A 279 6.30 -9.24 10.29
N VAL A 280 5.13 -9.35 9.66
CA VAL A 280 4.32 -8.19 9.28
C VAL A 280 3.64 -7.64 10.52
N ALA A 281 3.85 -6.35 10.79
CA ALA A 281 3.19 -5.63 11.88
C ALA A 281 1.66 -5.63 11.69
N PRO A 282 0.87 -5.83 12.76
CA PRO A 282 -0.59 -5.78 12.68
C PRO A 282 -1.10 -4.45 12.11
N LEU A 283 -2.11 -4.51 11.25
CA LEU A 283 -2.83 -3.34 10.73
C LEU A 283 -3.99 -2.99 11.66
N ASP A 284 -3.67 -2.39 12.80
CA ASP A 284 -4.67 -1.93 13.77
C ASP A 284 -5.01 -0.43 13.61
N SER A 285 -5.93 0.05 14.43
CA SER A 285 -6.35 1.46 14.43
C SER A 285 -5.21 2.46 14.67
N VAL A 286 -4.19 2.09 15.45
CA VAL A 286 -3.04 2.95 15.77
C VAL A 286 -2.14 3.06 14.54
N ARG A 287 -1.83 1.93 13.91
CA ARG A 287 -1.04 1.88 12.67
C ARG A 287 -1.76 2.62 11.53
N VAL A 288 -3.08 2.48 11.39
CA VAL A 288 -3.84 3.19 10.36
C VAL A 288 -3.78 4.72 10.56
N GLN A 289 -3.92 5.21 11.79
CA GLN A 289 -3.77 6.65 12.07
C GLN A 289 -2.37 7.14 11.73
N PHE A 290 -1.35 6.38 12.13
CA PHE A 290 0.04 6.67 11.81
C PHE A 290 0.29 6.72 10.30
N LEU A 291 -0.31 5.80 9.52
CA LEU A 291 -0.17 5.77 8.07
C LEU A 291 -0.83 7.00 7.41
N ASP A 292 -1.96 7.48 7.93
CA ASP A 292 -2.61 8.71 7.40
C ASP A 292 -1.71 9.94 7.62
N GLU A 293 -1.15 10.09 8.81
CA GLU A 293 -0.20 11.18 9.12
C GLU A 293 1.07 11.06 8.27
N TYR A 294 1.56 9.83 8.06
CA TYR A 294 2.73 9.57 7.23
C TYR A 294 2.50 9.91 5.76
N ALA A 295 1.39 9.46 5.19
CA ALA A 295 1.04 9.71 3.81
C ALA A 295 1.00 11.22 3.47
N ARG A 296 0.51 12.04 4.41
CA ARG A 296 0.47 13.50 4.25
C ARG A 296 1.86 14.13 4.25
N GLY A 297 2.67 13.82 5.26
CA GLY A 297 4.04 14.37 5.36
C GLY A 297 4.96 13.91 4.22
N LEU A 298 4.81 12.66 3.78
CA LEU A 298 5.57 12.11 2.66
C LEU A 298 5.38 12.90 1.36
N LEU A 299 4.13 13.22 1.01
CA LEU A 299 3.83 13.85 -0.27
C LEU A 299 4.14 15.35 -0.27
N GLU A 300 4.07 16.00 0.89
CA GLU A 300 4.62 17.35 1.08
C GLU A 300 6.13 17.34 0.80
N GLU A 301 6.88 16.43 1.41
CA GLU A 301 8.34 16.33 1.21
C GLU A 301 8.71 15.97 -0.24
N ALA A 302 8.00 15.01 -0.85
CA ALA A 302 8.23 14.65 -2.24
C ALA A 302 8.02 15.84 -3.18
N SER A 303 6.98 16.64 -2.95
CA SER A 303 6.70 17.88 -3.70
C SER A 303 7.83 18.91 -3.58
N GLU A 304 8.37 19.10 -2.37
CA GLU A 304 9.51 20.01 -2.15
C GLU A 304 10.75 19.54 -2.93
N LEU A 305 11.09 18.25 -2.85
CA LEU A 305 12.24 17.70 -3.56
C LEU A 305 12.08 17.79 -5.08
N PHE A 306 10.90 17.48 -5.63
CA PHE A 306 10.66 17.62 -7.06
C PHE A 306 10.73 19.06 -7.53
N THR A 307 10.23 20.01 -6.73
CA THR A 307 10.37 21.45 -7.05
C THR A 307 11.84 21.84 -7.17
N VAL A 308 12.70 21.35 -6.27
CA VAL A 308 14.15 21.61 -6.31
C VAL A 308 14.79 20.96 -7.54
N ILE A 309 14.44 19.70 -7.85
CA ILE A 309 14.96 18.97 -9.02
C ILE A 309 14.57 19.71 -10.31
N SER A 310 13.28 20.03 -10.48
CA SER A 310 12.77 20.75 -11.65
C SER A 310 13.47 22.09 -11.83
N GLY A 311 13.60 22.87 -10.76
CA GLY A 311 14.29 24.16 -10.80
C GLY A 311 15.75 24.04 -11.25
N ARG A 312 16.46 22.99 -10.81
CA ARG A 312 17.85 22.72 -11.23
C ARG A 312 17.93 22.33 -12.70
N LEU A 313 17.06 21.44 -13.18
CA LEU A 313 17.03 21.04 -14.59
C LEU A 313 16.73 22.23 -15.51
N TYR A 314 15.73 23.05 -15.17
CA TYR A 314 15.42 24.27 -15.92
C TYR A 314 16.57 25.27 -15.93
N SER A 315 17.27 25.43 -14.79
CA SER A 315 18.46 26.28 -14.71
C SER A 315 19.57 25.80 -15.66
N ILE A 316 19.86 24.50 -15.66
CA ILE A 316 20.86 23.90 -16.54
C ILE A 316 20.49 24.13 -18.00
N SER A 317 19.25 23.80 -18.38
CA SER A 317 18.72 24.01 -19.73
C SER A 317 18.86 25.46 -20.18
N TYR A 318 18.43 26.41 -19.34
CA TYR A 318 18.51 27.84 -19.62
C TYR A 318 19.95 28.30 -19.91
N HIS A 319 20.91 27.80 -19.14
CA HIS A 319 22.32 28.13 -19.35
C HIS A 319 22.90 27.49 -20.62
N LEU A 320 22.51 26.27 -20.96
CA LEU A 320 22.91 25.60 -22.20
C LEU A 320 22.34 26.31 -23.45
N GLU A 321 21.07 26.71 -23.42
CA GLU A 321 20.45 27.49 -24.51
C GLU A 321 21.19 28.80 -24.76
N LYS A 322 21.60 29.50 -23.69
CA LYS A 322 22.42 30.72 -23.80
C LYS A 322 23.79 30.49 -24.43
N MET A 323 24.31 29.27 -24.34
CA MET A 323 25.58 28.87 -24.93
C MET A 323 25.39 28.25 -26.32
N ALA A 324 24.18 28.28 -26.88
CA ALA A 324 23.79 27.69 -28.16
C ALA A 324 23.81 26.15 -28.22
N GLU A 325 23.79 25.48 -27.07
CA GLU A 325 23.69 24.02 -26.94
C GLU A 325 22.21 23.60 -26.80
N ILE A 326 21.43 23.79 -27.89
CA ILE A 326 19.96 23.69 -27.85
C ILE A 326 19.47 22.23 -27.73
N GLU A 327 20.11 21.29 -28.42
CA GLU A 327 19.71 19.87 -28.40
C GLU A 327 19.90 19.26 -27.02
N GLU A 328 21.03 19.58 -26.38
CA GLU A 328 21.32 19.18 -25.01
C GLU A 328 20.37 19.84 -24.01
N ALA A 329 20.07 21.12 -24.15
CA ALA A 329 19.11 21.80 -23.28
C ALA A 329 17.75 21.07 -23.26
N GLN A 330 17.24 20.67 -24.43
CA GLN A 330 16.02 19.89 -24.54
C GLN A 330 16.15 18.51 -23.90
N THR A 331 17.32 17.87 -24.04
CA THR A 331 17.61 16.58 -23.41
C THR A 331 17.59 16.68 -21.88
N ILE A 332 18.07 17.78 -21.31
CA ILE A 332 18.07 18.00 -19.85
C ILE A 332 16.65 18.12 -19.29
N VAL A 333 15.78 18.92 -19.91
CA VAL A 333 14.40 19.13 -19.40
C VAL A 333 13.56 17.86 -19.53
N THR A 334 13.87 17.02 -20.53
CA THR A 334 13.17 15.74 -20.76
C THR A 334 13.76 14.56 -19.97
N ALA A 335 14.77 14.81 -19.11
CA ALA A 335 15.36 13.77 -18.28
C ALA A 335 14.35 13.15 -17.29
N VAL A 336 13.36 13.93 -16.85
CA VAL A 336 12.26 13.51 -15.97
C VAL A 336 10.95 14.06 -16.52
N ASP A 337 9.90 13.26 -16.49
CA ASP A 337 8.54 13.71 -16.82
C ASP A 337 7.93 14.50 -15.63
N ILE A 338 8.38 15.76 -15.52
CA ILE A 338 7.96 16.68 -14.45
C ILE A 338 6.45 16.94 -14.51
N GLU A 339 5.88 17.06 -15.71
CA GLU A 339 4.45 17.32 -15.90
C GLU A 339 3.58 16.20 -15.31
N SER A 340 3.92 14.93 -15.59
CA SER A 340 3.22 13.79 -15.01
C SER A 340 3.34 13.76 -13.49
N ILE A 341 4.52 14.06 -12.94
CA ILE A 341 4.74 14.05 -11.48
C ILE A 341 3.94 15.16 -10.79
N ASP A 342 4.00 16.39 -11.32
CA ASP A 342 3.21 17.52 -10.80
C ASP A 342 1.71 17.24 -10.88
N GLN A 343 1.25 16.59 -11.96
CA GLN A 343 -0.13 16.15 -12.08
C GLN A 343 -0.48 15.14 -10.98
N PHE A 344 0.34 14.12 -10.74
CA PHE A 344 0.06 13.11 -9.70
C PHE A 344 -0.01 13.72 -8.29
N LEU A 345 0.89 14.65 -7.97
CA LEU A 345 0.89 15.37 -6.70
C LEU A 345 -0.33 16.31 -6.57
N THR A 346 -0.69 17.00 -7.64
CA THR A 346 -1.87 17.88 -7.68
C THR A 346 -3.17 17.09 -7.50
N GLU A 347 -3.31 15.96 -8.18
CA GLU A 347 -4.45 15.05 -8.01
C GLU A 347 -4.60 14.59 -6.56
N PHE A 348 -3.49 14.33 -5.86
CA PHE A 348 -3.51 13.97 -4.45
C PHE A 348 -3.94 15.12 -3.55
N ASN A 349 -3.39 16.32 -3.75
CA ASN A 349 -3.76 17.49 -2.96
C ASN A 349 -5.23 17.86 -3.14
N HIS A 350 -5.75 17.73 -4.37
CA HIS A 350 -7.18 17.89 -4.63
C HIS A 350 -8.01 16.82 -3.90
N PHE A 351 -7.57 15.55 -3.93
CA PHE A 351 -8.19 14.49 -3.15
C PHE A 351 -8.23 14.85 -1.66
N LEU A 352 -7.12 15.28 -1.06
CA LEU A 352 -7.06 15.67 0.36
C LEU A 352 -7.99 16.84 0.70
N ALA A 353 -8.05 17.87 -0.16
CA ALA A 353 -8.92 19.02 0.05
C ALA A 353 -10.42 18.66 -0.03
N SER A 354 -10.76 17.70 -0.90
CA SER A 354 -12.12 17.17 -1.03
C SER A 354 -12.46 16.08 -0.01
N PHE A 355 -11.44 15.49 0.64
CA PHE A 355 -11.62 14.36 1.53
C PHE A 355 -12.23 14.80 2.86
N ASN A 356 -13.51 14.49 3.04
CA ASN A 356 -14.17 14.71 4.31
C ASN A 356 -13.88 13.55 5.26
N GLN A 357 -12.99 13.77 6.22
CA GLN A 357 -12.74 12.83 7.32
C GLN A 357 -14.01 12.47 8.10
N LYS A 358 -15.15 13.19 7.94
CA LYS A 358 -16.46 12.85 8.55
C LYS A 358 -17.24 11.74 7.82
N THR A 359 -16.88 11.38 6.59
CA THR A 359 -17.59 10.34 5.80
C THR A 359 -16.68 9.31 5.11
N GLY A 360 -15.35 9.48 5.14
CA GLY A 360 -14.39 8.58 4.50
C GLY A 360 -13.92 7.39 5.36
N VAL A 361 -13.41 6.36 4.68
CA VAL A 361 -12.72 5.20 5.28
C VAL A 361 -11.30 5.61 5.65
N LYS A 362 -10.83 5.27 6.86
CA LYS A 362 -9.54 5.75 7.38
C LYS A 362 -8.32 5.40 6.52
N MET A 363 -8.38 4.32 5.74
CA MET A 363 -7.31 3.87 4.85
C MET A 363 -7.27 4.56 3.48
N GLU A 364 -8.20 5.48 3.16
CA GLU A 364 -8.21 6.11 1.83
C GLU A 364 -6.97 6.97 1.57
N THR A 365 -6.54 7.79 2.55
CA THR A 365 -5.35 8.64 2.38
C THR A 365 -4.07 7.82 2.19
N PRO A 366 -3.75 6.82 3.04
CA PRO A 366 -2.57 5.97 2.83
C PRO A 366 -2.59 5.27 1.48
N MET A 367 -3.73 4.71 1.07
CA MET A 367 -3.85 3.98 -0.19
C MET A 367 -3.72 4.92 -1.40
N LYS A 368 -4.27 6.13 -1.32
CA LYS A 368 -4.08 7.13 -2.38
C LYS A 368 -2.63 7.58 -2.48
N ALA A 369 -1.94 7.78 -1.35
CA ALA A 369 -0.53 8.09 -1.36
C ALA A 369 0.32 6.95 -1.94
N LEU A 370 0.00 5.69 -1.61
CA LEU A 370 0.65 4.51 -2.19
C LEU A 370 0.53 4.50 -3.72
N GLN A 371 -0.64 4.81 -4.25
CA GLN A 371 -0.85 4.93 -5.70
C GLN A 371 0.02 6.03 -6.33
N VAL A 372 0.06 7.21 -5.72
CA VAL A 372 0.82 8.37 -6.22
C VAL A 372 2.31 8.07 -6.20
N ILE A 373 2.84 7.61 -5.07
CA ILE A 373 4.25 7.25 -4.90
C ILE A 373 4.66 6.12 -5.86
N SER A 374 3.80 5.11 -6.06
CA SER A 374 4.07 4.04 -7.02
C SER A 374 4.15 4.56 -8.46
N LYS A 375 3.34 5.55 -8.84
CA LYS A 375 3.42 6.19 -10.16
C LYS A 375 4.70 7.03 -10.30
N ILE A 376 5.03 7.82 -9.28
CA ILE A 376 6.26 8.61 -9.22
C ILE A 376 7.48 7.69 -9.38
N ASN A 377 7.57 6.62 -8.59
CA ASN A 377 8.68 5.68 -8.63
C ASN A 377 8.86 5.00 -10.00
N ARG A 378 7.79 4.80 -10.77
CA ARG A 378 7.86 4.24 -12.13
C ARG A 378 8.30 5.26 -13.18
N THR A 379 8.02 6.54 -12.92
CA THR A 379 8.33 7.65 -13.83
C THR A 379 9.75 8.17 -13.60
N PHE A 380 10.26 7.97 -12.39
CA PHE A 380 11.58 8.42 -11.96
C PHE A 380 12.68 7.42 -12.34
N ASP A 381 13.67 7.87 -13.11
CA ASP A 381 14.87 7.10 -13.48
C ASP A 381 16.13 7.87 -13.08
N ASP A 382 16.74 7.46 -11.96
CA ASP A 382 17.96 8.08 -11.43
C ASP A 382 19.12 8.08 -12.42
N GLN A 383 19.19 7.12 -13.35
CA GLN A 383 20.34 7.02 -14.25
C GLN A 383 20.42 8.22 -15.20
N ARG A 384 19.27 8.80 -15.57
CA ARG A 384 19.20 10.00 -16.41
C ARG A 384 19.59 11.27 -15.67
N LEU A 385 19.57 11.25 -14.35
CA LEU A 385 19.85 12.40 -13.49
C LEU A 385 21.28 12.42 -12.95
N ASP A 386 22.07 11.37 -13.19
CA ASP A 386 23.44 11.30 -12.70
C ASP A 386 24.28 12.43 -13.31
N GLY A 387 24.96 13.19 -12.45
CA GLY A 387 25.72 14.37 -12.83
C GLY A 387 24.91 15.64 -13.12
N LEU A 388 23.57 15.56 -13.18
CA LEU A 388 22.67 16.72 -13.33
C LEU A 388 22.16 17.23 -11.98
N ILE A 389 21.96 16.32 -11.03
CA ILE A 389 21.41 16.59 -9.71
C ILE A 389 22.34 16.01 -8.64
N ASP A 390 22.41 16.66 -7.48
CA ASP A 390 23.20 16.14 -6.35
C ASP A 390 22.69 14.76 -5.94
N LYS A 391 23.63 13.81 -5.78
CA LYS A 391 23.31 12.43 -5.40
C LYS A 391 22.50 12.34 -4.10
N SER A 392 22.76 13.25 -3.17
CA SER A 392 22.01 13.38 -1.92
C SER A 392 20.51 13.62 -2.14
N LEU A 393 20.13 14.46 -3.10
CA LEU A 393 18.72 14.74 -3.42
C LEU A 393 18.03 13.50 -4.00
N LEU A 394 18.68 12.81 -4.93
CA LEU A 394 18.15 11.59 -5.55
C LEU A 394 17.95 10.47 -4.52
N ARG A 395 18.94 10.28 -3.63
CA ARG A 395 18.82 9.28 -2.58
C ARG A 395 17.74 9.65 -1.55
N ARG A 396 17.62 10.93 -1.14
CA ARG A 396 16.52 11.43 -0.29
C ARG A 396 15.15 11.03 -0.81
N LEU A 397 14.91 11.27 -2.09
CA LEU A 397 13.66 10.87 -2.74
C LEU A 397 13.47 9.35 -2.72
N ARG A 398 14.53 8.58 -3.01
CA ARG A 398 14.46 7.10 -2.96
C ARG A 398 14.14 6.58 -1.57
N TRP A 399 14.74 7.12 -0.51
CA TRP A 399 14.42 6.70 0.85
C TRP A 399 13.00 7.04 1.23
N LEU A 400 12.50 8.23 0.90
CA LEU A 400 11.09 8.58 1.12
C LEU A 400 10.13 7.56 0.51
N ILE A 401 10.38 7.18 -0.75
CA ILE A 401 9.57 6.19 -1.46
C ILE A 401 9.71 4.82 -0.79
N THR A 402 10.93 4.36 -0.55
CA THR A 402 11.21 3.00 -0.05
C THR A 402 10.70 2.82 1.38
N ASP A 403 10.93 3.81 2.25
CA ASP A 403 10.49 3.79 3.63
C ASP A 403 8.96 3.75 3.72
N PHE A 404 8.27 4.54 2.88
CA PHE A 404 6.82 4.49 2.84
C PHE A 404 6.29 3.13 2.39
N LEU A 405 6.88 2.55 1.33
CA LEU A 405 6.48 1.23 0.84
C LEU A 405 6.67 0.16 1.92
N ASN A 406 7.80 0.20 2.64
CA ASN A 406 8.06 -0.73 3.75
C ASN A 406 7.05 -0.56 4.89
N VAL A 407 6.77 0.69 5.28
CA VAL A 407 5.81 1.04 6.32
C VAL A 407 4.37 0.62 5.93
N MET A 408 3.97 0.82 4.68
CA MET A 408 2.68 0.36 4.13
C MET A 408 2.60 -1.17 4.12
N GLN A 409 3.70 -1.86 3.80
CA GLN A 409 3.76 -3.31 3.81
C GLN A 409 3.75 -3.89 5.22
N GLY A 410 4.30 -3.14 6.20
CA GLY A 410 4.37 -3.54 7.61
C GLY A 410 5.51 -4.48 7.93
N VAL A 411 6.44 -4.70 6.99
CA VAL A 411 7.58 -5.60 7.22
C VAL A 411 8.55 -4.91 8.19
N GLN A 412 8.80 -5.55 9.33
CA GLN A 412 9.83 -5.14 10.27
C GLN A 412 11.16 -5.76 9.82
N ASP A 413 11.89 -5.05 8.96
CA ASP A 413 13.19 -5.53 8.50
C ASP A 413 14.25 -5.23 9.56
N GLN A 414 14.78 -6.28 10.20
CA GLN A 414 15.89 -6.17 11.15
C GLN A 414 17.21 -6.10 10.38
N GLN A 415 17.45 -5.00 9.67
CA GLN A 415 18.76 -4.81 9.05
C GLN A 415 19.80 -4.57 10.14
N LEU A 416 20.79 -5.47 10.22
CA LEU A 416 22.01 -5.25 11.00
C LEU A 416 22.75 -4.05 10.41
N LEU A 417 22.60 -2.90 11.06
CA LEU A 417 23.33 -1.70 10.67
C LEU A 417 24.78 -1.79 11.13
N PRO A 418 25.74 -1.28 10.35
CA PRO A 418 27.11 -1.20 10.80
C PRO A 418 27.24 -0.20 11.95
N ALA A 419 28.09 -0.52 12.93
CA ALA A 419 28.45 0.42 13.98
C ALA A 419 29.35 1.53 13.41
N LEU A 420 28.87 2.77 13.45
CA LEU A 420 29.50 3.94 12.85
C LEU A 420 30.26 4.77 13.89
N ASP A 421 31.48 5.20 13.54
CA ASP A 421 32.21 6.25 14.26
C ASP A 421 31.80 7.63 13.73
N LEU A 422 31.08 8.38 14.57
CA LEU A 422 30.36 9.59 14.16
C LEU A 422 31.28 10.78 13.92
N ASN A 423 32.27 11.03 14.78
CA ASN A 423 33.11 12.23 14.69
C ASN A 423 33.95 12.27 13.41
N PRO A 424 34.65 11.18 13.00
CA PRO A 424 35.37 11.14 11.73
C PRO A 424 34.44 11.33 10.53
N LEU A 425 33.24 10.74 10.57
CA LEU A 425 32.24 10.92 9.52
C LEU A 425 31.84 12.40 9.40
N LEU A 426 31.46 13.06 10.50
CA LEU A 426 31.06 14.47 10.51
C LEU A 426 32.19 15.39 10.02
N LEU A 427 33.42 15.17 10.47
CA LEU A 427 34.57 15.99 10.03
C LEU A 427 34.80 15.88 8.53
N ASN A 428 34.80 14.65 8.00
CA ASN A 428 34.98 14.40 6.57
C ASN A 428 33.80 14.96 5.75
N PHE A 429 32.58 14.75 6.23
CA PHE A 429 31.37 15.26 5.60
C PHE A 429 31.37 16.78 5.50
N MET A 430 31.61 17.48 6.62
CA MET A 430 31.62 18.96 6.67
C MET A 430 32.74 19.55 5.80
N THR A 431 33.87 18.84 5.66
CA THR A 431 34.94 19.25 4.73
C THR A 431 34.47 19.17 3.27
N ARG A 432 33.79 18.08 2.89
CA ARG A 432 33.28 17.87 1.52
C ARG A 432 32.17 18.84 1.10
N LEU A 433 31.40 19.39 2.04
CA LEU A 433 30.31 20.33 1.72
C LEU A 433 30.77 21.60 0.99
N LYS A 434 32.06 21.96 1.13
CA LYS A 434 32.67 23.11 0.46
C LYS A 434 33.46 22.74 -0.81
N ASP A 435 33.61 21.46 -1.12
CA ASP A 435 34.39 21.02 -2.28
C ASP A 435 33.66 21.33 -3.59
N THR A 436 34.44 21.67 -4.61
CA THR A 436 33.93 21.79 -5.98
C THR A 436 34.17 20.46 -6.70
N PRO A 437 33.16 19.88 -7.37
CA PRO A 437 33.28 18.52 -7.91
C PRO A 437 34.14 18.45 -9.19
N PHE A 438 34.71 19.53 -9.70
CA PHE A 438 35.43 19.56 -10.98
C PHE A 438 36.75 20.34 -10.88
N ASP A 439 37.77 19.92 -11.63
CA ASP A 439 38.97 20.75 -11.83
C ASP A 439 38.65 21.88 -12.82
N GLN A 440 38.99 23.11 -12.47
CA GLN A 440 38.80 24.28 -13.32
C GLN A 440 39.44 24.13 -14.71
N ARG A 441 40.53 23.35 -14.83
CA ARG A 441 41.26 23.12 -16.08
C ARG A 441 40.57 22.18 -17.07
N GLU A 442 39.64 21.33 -16.63
CA GLU A 442 38.97 20.34 -17.50
C GLU A 442 38.35 20.96 -18.76
N ILE A 443 37.70 22.13 -18.65
CA ILE A 443 37.10 22.82 -19.82
C ILE A 443 38.16 23.10 -20.90
N VAL A 444 39.35 23.54 -20.48
CA VAL A 444 40.45 23.89 -21.39
C VAL A 444 41.03 22.63 -22.01
N ASP A 445 41.19 21.58 -21.19
CA ASP A 445 41.76 20.30 -21.61
C ASP A 445 40.85 19.56 -22.61
N PHE A 446 39.53 19.75 -22.52
CA PHE A 446 38.55 19.09 -23.38
C PHE A 446 38.07 19.90 -24.58
N VAL A 447 38.62 21.10 -24.85
CA VAL A 447 38.21 21.96 -26.00
C VAL A 447 38.14 21.21 -27.34
N ASN A 448 39.00 20.21 -27.56
CA ASN A 448 39.04 19.44 -28.81
C ASN A 448 38.12 18.20 -28.83
N ASN A 449 37.38 17.92 -27.76
CA ASN A 449 36.45 16.81 -27.64
C ASN A 449 35.08 17.37 -27.18
N GLN A 450 34.18 17.54 -28.15
CA GLN A 450 32.87 18.17 -27.93
C GLN A 450 32.06 17.48 -26.82
N ASP A 451 31.98 16.15 -26.82
CA ASP A 451 31.24 15.40 -25.80
C ASP A 451 31.84 15.58 -24.40
N ALA A 452 33.17 15.54 -24.29
CA ALA A 452 33.86 15.71 -23.01
C ALA A 452 33.75 17.14 -22.49
N PHE A 453 33.84 18.13 -23.39
CA PHE A 453 33.65 19.54 -23.09
C PHE A 453 32.25 19.79 -22.55
N LEU A 454 31.23 19.28 -23.24
CA LEU A 454 29.83 19.46 -22.90
C LEU A 454 29.48 18.81 -21.55
N LYS A 455 29.98 17.60 -21.27
CA LYS A 455 29.85 16.97 -19.94
C LYS A 455 30.50 17.81 -18.85
N ALA A 456 31.71 18.33 -19.10
CA ALA A 456 32.43 19.16 -18.15
C ALA A 456 31.73 20.50 -17.90
N LEU A 457 31.06 21.05 -18.91
CA LEU A 457 30.25 22.26 -18.84
C LEU A 457 28.97 22.03 -18.03
N ILE A 458 28.19 20.99 -18.38
CA ILE A 458 26.96 20.62 -17.66
C ILE A 458 27.24 20.42 -16.18
N ARG A 459 28.30 19.68 -15.83
CA ARG A 459 28.69 19.44 -14.43
C ARG A 459 28.96 20.73 -13.66
N ARG A 460 29.50 21.76 -14.31
CA ARG A 460 29.77 23.07 -13.72
C ARG A 460 28.50 23.89 -13.53
N ILE A 461 27.61 23.88 -14.52
CA ILE A 461 26.31 24.57 -14.44
C ILE A 461 25.43 23.92 -13.37
N ALA A 462 25.42 22.58 -13.32
CA ALA A 462 24.65 21.79 -12.38
C ALA A 462 25.12 21.97 -10.92
N HIS A 463 26.40 22.28 -10.72
CA HIS A 463 26.94 22.48 -9.38
C HIS A 463 26.46 23.79 -8.76
N HIS A 464 25.58 23.64 -7.77
CA HIS A 464 25.08 24.75 -6.97
C HIS A 464 25.38 24.51 -5.50
N SER A 465 26.43 25.15 -4.98
CA SER A 465 26.70 25.13 -3.53
C SER A 465 25.96 26.27 -2.85
N VAL A 466 24.97 25.92 -2.02
CA VAL A 466 24.28 26.86 -1.11
C VAL A 466 25.13 27.25 0.10
N PHE A 467 26.26 26.57 0.31
CA PHE A 467 27.13 26.74 1.48
C PHE A 467 28.27 27.75 1.30
N LYS A 468 28.32 28.47 0.17
CA LYS A 468 29.43 29.40 -0.13
C LYS A 468 29.63 30.48 0.92
N GLN A 469 28.57 30.88 1.64
CA GLN A 469 28.58 31.91 2.68
C GLN A 469 28.39 31.34 4.08
N THR A 470 28.46 30.01 4.24
CA THR A 470 28.21 29.32 5.50
C THR A 470 29.49 28.65 6.01
N ASP A 471 29.87 28.96 7.23
CA ASP A 471 30.96 28.33 7.94
C ASP A 471 30.47 27.21 8.86
N PHE A 472 31.29 26.17 8.97
CA PHE A 472 30.97 24.96 9.70
C PHE A 472 31.96 24.77 10.84
N ILE A 473 31.44 24.61 12.06
CA ILE A 473 32.27 24.43 13.26
C ILE A 473 31.88 23.10 13.91
N LEU A 474 32.84 22.19 14.10
CA LEU A 474 32.63 20.92 14.79
C LEU A 474 33.25 20.95 16.19
N GLU A 475 32.41 20.82 17.23
CA GLU A 475 32.82 20.58 18.62
C GLU A 475 32.59 19.11 18.97
N ALA A 476 33.61 18.28 18.74
CA ALA A 476 33.52 16.85 18.94
C ALA A 476 33.91 16.41 20.37
N GLU A 477 33.04 15.68 21.06
CA GLU A 477 33.41 14.98 22.30
C GLU A 477 34.28 13.76 21.99
N ILE A 478 35.34 13.54 22.77
CA ILE A 478 36.28 12.44 22.55
C ILE A 478 35.72 11.16 23.18
N GLY A 479 35.83 10.04 22.47
CA GLY A 479 35.47 8.72 23.01
C GLY A 479 33.98 8.41 22.96
N LEU A 480 33.24 8.99 22.01
CA LEU A 480 31.84 8.63 21.76
C LEU A 480 31.68 7.13 21.46
N LEU A 481 30.57 6.58 21.95
CA LEU A 481 30.10 5.27 21.51
C LEU A 481 29.74 5.28 20.02
N LYS A 482 29.88 4.11 19.40
CA LYS A 482 29.48 3.93 18.00
C LYS A 482 27.96 3.93 17.88
N VAL A 483 27.47 4.60 16.84
CA VAL A 483 26.04 4.76 16.57
C VAL A 483 25.56 3.80 15.49
N MET A 484 24.30 3.43 15.52
CA MET A 484 23.66 2.47 14.61
C MET A 484 22.80 3.20 13.59
N ILE A 485 23.43 3.74 12.55
CA ILE A 485 22.74 4.41 11.45
C ILE A 485 23.53 4.24 10.16
N ASP A 486 22.84 4.18 9.03
CA ASP A 486 23.47 4.15 7.72
C ASP A 486 24.19 5.48 7.40
N ASN A 487 25.40 5.39 6.85
CA ASN A 487 26.27 6.54 6.56
C ASN A 487 25.62 7.52 5.59
N ASP A 488 25.06 7.03 4.48
CA ASP A 488 24.44 7.89 3.46
C ASP A 488 23.18 8.55 4.03
N ARG A 489 22.41 7.84 4.87
CA ARG A 489 21.22 8.42 5.51
C ARG A 489 21.54 9.55 6.49
N ILE A 490 22.57 9.39 7.33
CA ILE A 490 22.94 10.48 8.25
C ILE A 490 23.52 11.67 7.50
N GLU A 491 24.34 11.45 6.47
CA GLU A 491 24.87 12.54 5.63
C GLU A 491 23.76 13.27 4.88
N ASP A 492 22.76 12.55 4.35
CA ASP A 492 21.66 13.17 3.59
C ASP A 492 20.63 13.87 4.49
N LEU A 493 20.42 13.35 5.71
CA LEU A 493 19.69 14.08 6.77
C LEU A 493 20.39 15.39 7.11
N LEU A 494 21.71 15.36 7.37
CA LEU A 494 22.47 16.55 7.73
C LEU A 494 22.56 17.53 6.56
N THR A 495 22.70 17.03 5.33
CA THR A 495 22.68 17.85 4.12
C THR A 495 21.38 18.63 4.03
N ASP A 496 20.23 17.96 4.18
CA ASP A 496 18.92 18.61 4.17
C ASP A 496 18.80 19.72 5.22
N LEU A 497 19.16 19.42 6.48
CA LEU A 497 19.08 20.38 7.57
C LEU A 497 20.01 21.58 7.34
N PHE A 498 21.24 21.33 6.90
CA PHE A 498 22.21 22.39 6.64
C PHE A 498 21.79 23.24 5.45
N GLU A 499 21.28 22.66 4.35
CA GLU A 499 20.75 23.39 3.20
C GLU A 499 19.61 24.34 3.64
N ARG A 500 18.66 23.84 4.44
CA ARG A 500 17.55 24.67 4.95
C ARG A 500 18.03 25.83 5.82
N LEU A 501 19.02 25.61 6.68
CA LEU A 501 19.60 26.65 7.54
C LEU A 501 20.42 27.67 6.74
N ALA A 502 21.25 27.21 5.79
CA ALA A 502 22.05 28.09 4.93
C ALA A 502 21.15 28.98 4.07
N VAL A 503 20.09 28.42 3.47
CA VAL A 503 19.10 29.17 2.69
C VAL A 503 18.33 30.19 3.55
N ALA A 504 18.12 29.89 4.84
CA ALA A 504 17.56 30.83 5.80
C ALA A 504 18.51 31.98 6.21
N GLY A 505 19.75 31.96 5.73
CA GLY A 505 20.75 32.98 5.97
C GLY A 505 21.73 32.65 7.10
N ALA A 506 21.83 31.39 7.53
CA ALA A 506 22.86 30.98 8.48
C ALA A 506 24.25 31.12 7.85
N SER A 507 24.99 32.11 8.34
CA SER A 507 26.42 32.31 8.10
C SER A 507 27.29 31.32 8.88
N THR A 508 26.83 30.80 10.03
CA THR A 508 27.56 29.78 10.79
C THR A 508 26.63 28.63 11.22
N ILE A 509 27.07 27.40 10.98
CA ILE A 509 26.43 26.18 11.48
C ILE A 509 27.41 25.48 12.41
N LYS A 510 27.09 25.48 13.70
CA LYS A 510 27.86 24.82 14.74
C LYS A 510 27.28 23.46 15.04
N VAL A 511 28.08 22.42 14.87
CA VAL A 511 27.74 21.03 15.13
C VAL A 511 28.49 20.58 16.37
N LYS A 512 27.77 20.05 17.35
CA LYS A 512 28.34 19.55 18.60
C LYS A 512 27.93 18.10 18.79
N THR A 513 28.89 17.24 19.08
CA THR A 513 28.60 15.86 19.48
C THR A 513 28.79 15.69 20.97
N ARG A 514 27.90 14.94 21.61
CA ARG A 514 27.96 14.62 23.04
C ARG A 514 27.51 13.21 23.34
N GLN A 515 28.00 12.66 24.45
CA GLN A 515 27.45 11.44 25.03
C GLN A 515 26.82 11.73 26.39
N GLN A 516 25.61 11.23 26.60
CA GLN A 516 24.91 11.32 27.88
C GLN A 516 24.05 10.07 28.07
N ASP A 517 24.06 9.49 29.28
CA ASP A 517 23.17 8.40 29.68
C ASP A 517 23.13 7.19 28.70
N ASN A 518 24.29 6.83 28.14
CA ASN A 518 24.46 5.77 27.13
C ASN A 518 23.77 6.07 25.79
N GLU A 519 23.70 7.35 25.42
CA GLU A 519 23.15 7.82 24.15
C GLU A 519 24.08 8.85 23.53
N VAL A 520 24.06 8.93 22.20
CA VAL A 520 24.88 9.88 21.45
C VAL A 520 23.99 10.96 20.86
N TYR A 521 24.40 12.21 21.04
CA TYR A 521 23.65 13.38 20.61
C TYR A 521 24.45 14.19 19.59
N VAL A 522 23.77 14.64 18.54
CA VAL A 522 24.26 15.69 17.63
C VAL A 522 23.40 16.93 17.81
N SER A 523 23.99 18.02 18.28
CA SER A 523 23.32 19.31 18.36
C SER A 523 23.83 20.22 17.24
N ILE A 524 22.91 20.79 16.48
CA ILE A 524 23.15 21.74 15.40
C ILE A 524 22.61 23.08 15.86
N GLN A 525 23.47 24.09 15.91
CA GLN A 525 23.16 25.43 16.40
C GLN A 525 23.56 26.46 15.36
N THR A 526 22.72 27.48 15.19
CA THR A 526 23.01 28.64 14.34
C THR A 526 22.83 29.92 15.14
N GLU A 527 23.39 31.02 14.66
CA GLU A 527 22.99 32.37 15.05
C GLU A 527 21.52 32.67 14.70
N PRO A 528 20.95 33.81 15.15
CA PRO A 528 19.58 34.20 14.81
C PRO A 528 19.39 34.31 13.30
N VAL A 529 18.52 33.47 12.77
CA VAL A 529 18.09 33.48 11.37
C VAL A 529 16.57 33.56 11.30
N MET A 530 16.02 34.08 10.20
CA MET A 530 14.59 33.95 9.95
C MET A 530 14.29 32.46 9.88
N ILE A 531 13.41 31.96 10.75
CA ILE A 531 13.07 30.53 10.75
C ILE A 531 12.51 30.22 9.36
N PRO A 532 13.16 29.35 8.58
CA PRO A 532 12.60 28.99 7.30
C PRO A 532 11.27 28.28 7.55
N GLU A 533 10.24 28.64 6.80
CA GLU A 533 8.92 27.96 6.79
C GLU A 533 9.09 26.43 6.64
N ARG A 534 10.19 26.01 6.01
CA ARG A 534 10.65 24.63 5.83
C ARG A 534 11.19 23.90 7.07
N LEU A 535 11.38 24.58 8.20
CA LEU A 535 11.70 23.95 9.50
C LEU A 535 10.47 23.92 10.43
N GLU A 536 9.28 24.26 9.95
CA GLU A 536 8.03 24.08 10.70
C GLU A 536 7.77 22.59 11.02
N PRO A 537 7.04 22.27 12.11
CA PRO A 537 6.83 20.88 12.55
C PRO A 537 6.30 19.91 11.48
N ARG A 538 5.55 20.42 10.49
CA ARG A 538 5.02 19.63 9.37
C ARG A 538 6.08 19.27 8.32
N ARG A 539 7.12 20.11 8.16
CA ARG A 539 8.14 20.01 7.10
C ARG A 539 9.49 19.45 7.56
N ILE A 540 9.55 18.95 8.80
CA ILE A 540 10.67 18.18 9.34
C ILE A 540 10.33 16.69 9.45
N TYR A 541 9.33 16.23 8.69
CA TYR A 541 8.82 14.87 8.76
C TYR A 541 9.88 13.84 8.35
N PHE A 542 10.61 14.12 7.25
CA PHE A 542 11.72 13.29 6.80
C PHE A 542 12.79 13.13 7.89
N ALA A 543 13.18 14.24 8.53
CA ALA A 543 14.19 14.23 9.59
C ALA A 543 13.77 13.42 10.81
N ARG A 544 12.56 13.69 11.33
CA ARG A 544 11.99 12.93 12.45
C ARG A 544 11.89 11.45 12.11
N ARG A 545 11.40 11.12 10.90
CA ARG A 545 11.20 9.73 10.49
C ARG A 545 12.48 8.96 10.28
N THR A 546 13.44 9.56 9.60
CA THR A 546 14.74 8.93 9.39
C THR A 546 15.32 8.53 10.73
N LEU A 547 15.29 9.40 11.75
CA LEU A 547 15.80 9.05 13.07
C LEU A 547 14.95 8.01 13.80
N THR A 548 13.62 8.17 13.82
CA THR A 548 12.74 7.21 14.50
C THR A 548 12.85 5.80 13.91
N ALA A 549 13.02 5.67 12.60
CA ALA A 549 13.21 4.39 11.93
C ALA A 549 14.45 3.62 12.43
N PHE A 550 15.44 4.32 12.98
CA PHE A 550 16.63 3.71 13.56
C PHE A 550 16.57 3.57 15.09
N GLY A 551 15.55 4.12 15.75
CA GLY A 551 15.45 4.19 17.21
C GLY A 551 15.98 5.49 17.82
N GLY A 552 16.25 6.50 16.98
CA GLY A 552 16.65 7.84 17.38
C GLY A 552 15.49 8.82 17.52
N GLU A 553 15.82 10.05 17.93
CA GLU A 553 14.85 11.13 18.10
C GLU A 553 15.33 12.44 17.49
N PHE A 554 14.39 13.23 17.00
CA PHE A 554 14.62 14.57 16.47
C PHE A 554 13.89 15.58 17.34
N HIS A 555 14.62 16.58 17.82
CA HIS A 555 14.07 17.71 18.55
C HIS A 555 14.53 19.02 17.91
N LYS A 556 13.61 19.98 17.78
CA LYS A 556 13.92 21.35 17.34
C LYS A 556 13.40 22.31 18.40
N GLU A 557 14.27 23.22 18.82
CA GLU A 557 13.94 24.36 19.66
C GLU A 557 14.30 25.65 18.92
N THR A 558 13.46 26.67 19.08
CA THR A 558 13.74 28.02 18.57
C THR A 558 13.90 28.93 19.76
N THR A 559 15.04 29.61 19.84
CA THR A 559 15.35 30.58 20.89
C THR A 559 15.51 31.98 20.29
N THR A 560 15.65 32.99 21.13
CA THR A 560 16.02 34.35 20.68
C THR A 560 17.38 34.40 19.99
N ASP A 561 18.23 33.42 20.30
CA ASP A 561 19.64 33.36 19.88
C ASP A 561 19.84 32.48 18.64
N GLY A 562 18.78 31.87 18.10
CA GLY A 562 18.82 31.06 16.87
C GLY A 562 17.97 29.80 16.93
N VAL A 563 18.32 28.84 16.08
CA VAL A 563 17.68 27.52 16.02
C VAL A 563 18.63 26.49 16.61
N VAL A 564 18.10 25.63 17.49
CA VAL A 564 18.81 24.46 18.03
C VAL A 564 18.09 23.20 17.58
N ILE A 565 18.78 22.35 16.84
CA ILE A 565 18.30 21.02 16.44
C ILE A 565 19.12 19.99 17.19
N THR A 566 18.46 19.03 17.82
CA THR A 566 19.10 17.94 18.57
C THR A 566 18.65 16.61 18.00
N LEU A 567 19.62 15.81 17.57
CA LEU A 567 19.45 14.46 17.05
C LEU A 567 19.96 13.48 18.13
N ARG A 568 19.09 12.62 18.65
CA ARG A 568 19.48 11.47 19.49
C ARG A 568 19.71 10.28 18.57
N LEU A 569 20.90 9.69 18.65
CA LEU A 569 21.32 8.57 17.83
C LEU A 569 21.43 7.31 18.69
N PRO A 570 20.88 6.17 18.23
CA PRO A 570 20.94 4.90 18.94
C PRO A 570 22.36 4.32 18.88
N ILE A 571 22.77 3.63 19.93
CA ILE A 571 24.09 2.98 20.05
C ILE A 571 23.98 1.45 19.98
N SER A 572 25.10 0.80 19.71
CA SER A 572 25.14 -0.67 19.50
C SER A 572 24.71 -1.51 20.71
N GLU A 573 24.78 -0.99 21.94
CA GLU A 573 24.49 -1.75 23.17
C GLU A 573 23.02 -1.77 23.56
N THR A 574 22.20 -0.84 23.04
CA THR A 574 20.77 -0.68 23.39
C THR A 574 19.84 -0.81 22.19
N TRP A 575 20.37 -1.10 21.00
CA TRP A 575 19.59 -1.15 19.78
C TRP A 575 18.64 -2.35 19.76
N CYS A 576 17.34 -2.06 19.73
CA CYS A 576 16.27 -3.02 19.46
C CYS A 576 15.45 -2.47 18.28
N PRO A 577 15.46 -3.10 17.10
CA PRO A 577 14.62 -2.65 15.99
C PRO A 577 13.14 -2.77 16.37
N LEU A 578 12.39 -1.69 16.15
CA LEU A 578 10.96 -1.55 16.52
C LEU A 578 10.04 -2.52 15.79
#